data_AF-A0A7W0L9V2-F1
#
_entry.id   AF-A0A7W0L9V2-F1
#
_cell.length_a   1.000
_cell.length_b   1.000
_cell.length_c   1.000
_cell.angle_alpha   90.00
_cell.angle_beta   90.00
_cell.angle_gamma   90.00
#
_symmetry.space_group_name_H-M   'P 1'
#
loop_
_entity.id
_entity.type
_entity.pdbx_description
1 polymer ?
#
loop_
_entity_poly.entity_id
_entity_poly.type
_entity_poly.pdbx_seq_one_letter_code
_entity_poly.pdbx_strand_id
1 'polypeptide(L)'
;MSPSLIRNLGVAAVLGLIAGIGLVILREQLDNTVKENDEVEEIADAAVVLAQSGQRVALVEGDSRRPRVTKYLDIVSGTGLTNVLAGAASLEDVLQPLGDGKLTVLGSGPTPPNPSEMLGSAHMRQLITELREINDYVMIDSSPLRAGHRRRCPGGSVRWGGSSDPPRYDQA
;
A
#
# COMPACT_ATOMS: atom_id res chain seq x y z
N MET A 1 10.87 -42.65 47.64
CA MET A 1 10.86 -42.36 46.18
C MET A 1 12.00 -41.38 45.92
N SER A 2 13.16 -41.85 45.47
CA SER A 2 14.26 -40.96 45.06
C SER A 2 13.92 -40.34 43.70
N PRO A 3 13.99 -39.02 43.53
CA PRO A 3 13.79 -38.40 42.23
C PRO A 3 14.92 -38.84 41.31
N SER A 4 14.61 -39.51 40.20
CA SER A 4 15.64 -39.82 39.20
C SER A 4 15.91 -38.57 38.37
N LEU A 5 17.05 -37.94 38.68
CA LEU A 5 17.52 -36.72 38.04
C LEU A 5 17.47 -36.82 36.51
N ILE A 6 17.87 -37.97 35.96
CA ILE A 6 17.92 -38.24 34.52
C ILE A 6 16.52 -38.19 33.89
N ARG A 7 15.48 -38.70 34.58
CA ARG A 7 14.11 -38.72 34.07
C ARG A 7 13.47 -37.34 34.16
N ASN A 8 13.69 -36.62 35.27
CA ASN A 8 13.16 -35.27 35.45
C ASN A 8 13.79 -34.29 34.46
N LEU A 9 15.10 -34.44 34.18
CA LEU A 9 15.80 -33.63 33.19
C LEU A 9 15.31 -33.91 31.76
N GLY A 10 15.03 -35.18 31.42
CA GLY A 10 14.46 -35.54 30.14
C GLY A 10 13.07 -34.92 29.91
N VAL A 11 12.20 -34.96 30.93
CA VAL A 11 10.87 -34.34 30.86
C VAL A 11 10.96 -32.81 30.74
N ALA A 12 11.85 -32.18 31.49
CA ALA A 12 12.07 -30.73 31.42
C ALA A 12 12.58 -30.28 30.03
N ALA A 13 13.48 -31.05 29.41
CA ALA A 13 14.00 -30.77 28.08
C ALA A 13 12.90 -30.86 27.00
N VAL A 14 12.04 -31.89 27.07
CA VAL A 14 10.94 -32.07 26.12
C VAL A 14 9.89 -30.98 26.28
N LEU A 15 9.49 -30.65 27.51
CA LEU A 15 8.53 -29.58 27.77
C LEU A 15 9.07 -28.20 27.34
N GLY A 16 10.36 -27.93 27.58
CA GLY A 16 11.02 -26.70 27.14
C GLY A 16 11.06 -26.58 25.62
N LEU A 17 11.31 -27.68 24.90
CA LEU A 17 11.36 -27.70 23.44
C LEU A 17 9.97 -27.51 22.82
N ILE A 18 8.94 -28.15 23.38
CA ILE A 18 7.54 -27.95 22.95
C ILE A 18 7.09 -26.50 23.22
N ALA A 19 7.38 -25.97 24.41
CA ALA A 19 7.04 -24.59 24.75
C ALA A 19 7.81 -23.57 23.90
N GLY A 20 9.09 -23.84 23.59
CA GLY A 20 9.92 -22.99 22.73
C GLY A 20 9.43 -22.96 21.28
N ILE A 21 9.14 -24.12 20.70
CA ILE A 21 8.54 -24.21 19.36
C ILE A 21 7.16 -23.55 19.35
N GLY A 22 6.35 -23.78 20.39
CA GLY A 22 5.05 -23.12 20.56
C GLY A 22 5.16 -21.59 20.62
N LEU A 23 6.16 -21.05 21.31
CA LEU A 23 6.41 -19.61 21.40
C LEU A 23 6.87 -19.02 20.05
N VAL A 24 7.70 -19.74 19.29
CA VAL A 24 8.12 -19.35 17.94
C VAL A 24 6.92 -19.31 16.99
N ILE A 25 6.07 -20.35 17.02
CA ILE A 25 4.86 -20.42 16.19
C ILE A 25 3.80 -19.40 16.63
N LEU A 26 3.69 -19.11 17.94
CA LEU A 26 2.75 -18.11 18.46
C LEU A 26 3.22 -16.67 18.12
N ARG A 27 4.53 -16.43 18.09
CA ARG A 27 5.12 -15.18 17.56
C ARG A 27 4.73 -14.97 16.09
N GLU A 28 4.71 -16.03 15.29
CA GLU A 28 4.38 -15.97 13.86
C GLU A 28 2.90 -15.64 13.58
N GLN A 29 2.01 -15.75 14.56
CA GLN A 29 0.59 -15.37 14.46
C GLN A 29 0.32 -13.89 14.77
N LEU A 30 1.27 -13.17 15.36
CA LEU A 30 1.10 -11.76 15.76
C LEU A 30 1.55 -10.75 14.70
N ASP A 31 2.20 -11.19 13.61
CA ASP A 31 2.68 -10.34 12.51
C ASP A 31 1.67 -10.18 11.36
N ASN A 32 0.37 -10.26 11.64
CA ASN A 32 -0.68 -9.96 10.64
C ASN A 32 -1.08 -8.47 10.59
N THR A 33 -0.37 -7.58 11.27
CA THR A 33 -0.62 -6.13 11.28
C THR A 33 0.12 -5.37 10.16
N VAL A 34 1.12 -5.98 9.52
CA VAL A 34 2.03 -5.26 8.59
C VAL A 34 1.60 -5.35 7.11
N LYS A 35 0.72 -6.29 6.74
CA LYS A 35 0.33 -6.54 5.34
C LYS A 35 -0.48 -5.43 4.65
N GLU A 36 -0.89 -4.36 5.35
CA GLU A 36 -1.61 -3.25 4.72
C GLU A 36 -0.70 -2.16 4.14
N ASN A 37 0.58 -2.06 4.53
CA ASN A 37 1.45 -0.99 4.02
C ASN A 37 2.23 -1.41 2.76
N ASP A 38 2.54 -2.70 2.62
CA ASP A 38 3.37 -3.22 1.53
C ASP A 38 2.81 -2.91 0.13
N GLU A 39 1.48 -2.94 -0.06
CA GLU A 39 0.86 -2.69 -1.37
C GLU A 39 1.01 -1.24 -1.83
N VAL A 40 0.96 -0.29 -0.88
CA VAL A 40 1.07 1.14 -1.17
C VAL A 40 2.51 1.52 -1.45
N GLU A 41 3.43 0.95 -0.66
CA GLU A 41 4.87 1.07 -0.86
C GLU A 41 5.28 0.53 -2.25
N GLU A 42 4.80 -0.66 -2.66
CA GLU A 42 5.12 -1.22 -3.98
C GLU A 42 4.63 -0.33 -5.14
N ILE A 43 3.39 0.19 -5.07
CA ILE A 43 2.84 1.06 -6.12
C ILE A 43 3.57 2.40 -6.15
N ALA A 44 3.83 3.00 -4.98
CA ALA A 44 4.52 4.28 -4.88
C ALA A 44 5.96 4.17 -5.41
N ASP A 45 6.70 3.13 -5.02
CA ASP A 45 8.07 2.90 -5.49
C ASP A 45 8.10 2.66 -7.00
N ALA A 46 7.15 1.89 -7.54
CA ALA A 46 7.02 1.70 -8.99
C ALA A 46 6.74 3.02 -9.73
N ALA A 47 5.89 3.89 -9.16
CA ALA A 47 5.59 5.20 -9.71
C ALA A 47 6.83 6.09 -9.74
N VAL A 48 7.62 6.10 -8.66
CA VAL A 48 8.88 6.83 -8.57
C VAL A 48 9.87 6.31 -9.61
N VAL A 49 10.06 4.99 -9.73
CA VAL A 49 11.00 4.42 -10.71
C VAL A 49 10.65 4.84 -12.13
N LEU A 50 9.36 4.83 -12.49
CA LEU A 50 8.90 5.31 -13.79
C LEU A 50 9.16 6.81 -13.95
N ALA A 51 8.90 7.63 -12.94
CA ALA A 51 9.17 9.06 -12.97
C ALA A 51 10.67 9.35 -13.16
N GLN A 52 11.54 8.64 -12.44
CA GLN A 52 12.99 8.73 -12.58
C GLN A 52 13.48 8.32 -13.97
N SER A 53 12.77 7.41 -14.65
CA SER A 53 13.04 7.06 -16.05
C SER A 53 12.61 8.13 -17.07
N GLY A 54 12.06 9.26 -16.59
CA GLY A 54 11.66 10.40 -17.40
C GLY A 54 10.18 10.39 -17.81
N GLN A 55 9.40 9.41 -17.36
CA GLN A 55 7.97 9.31 -17.68
C GLN A 55 7.16 10.23 -16.77
N ARG A 56 6.07 10.81 -17.29
CA ARG A 56 5.08 11.50 -16.45
C ARG A 56 4.11 10.50 -15.87
N VAL A 57 4.02 10.44 -14.54
CA VAL A 57 3.24 9.45 -13.80
C VAL A 57 2.26 10.18 -12.89
N ALA A 58 0.98 9.82 -12.98
CA ALA A 58 -0.01 10.20 -11.99
C ALA A 58 -0.31 9.00 -11.07
N LEU A 59 -0.15 9.20 -9.77
CA LEU A 59 -0.57 8.26 -8.73
C LEU A 59 -1.86 8.75 -8.09
N VAL A 60 -2.94 7.98 -8.25
CA VAL A 60 -4.28 8.33 -7.76
C VAL A 60 -4.66 7.45 -6.58
N GLU A 61 -5.02 8.07 -5.47
CA GLU A 61 -5.48 7.38 -4.27
C GLU A 61 -6.99 7.13 -4.36
N GLY A 62 -7.35 5.89 -4.69
CA GLY A 62 -8.73 5.47 -4.93
C GLY A 62 -9.47 4.98 -3.67
N ASP A 63 -8.79 4.67 -2.56
CA ASP A 63 -9.44 4.27 -1.31
C ASP A 63 -9.55 5.43 -0.30
N SER A 64 -10.62 6.22 -0.43
CA SER A 64 -10.93 7.31 0.51
C SER A 64 -11.29 6.86 1.93
N ARG A 65 -11.45 5.54 2.19
CA ARG A 65 -11.76 5.03 3.54
C ARG A 65 -10.49 4.84 4.37
N ARG A 66 -9.35 4.60 3.71
CA ARG A 66 -8.05 4.38 4.32
C ARG A 66 -6.97 5.04 3.46
N PRO A 67 -6.86 6.39 3.46
CA PRO A 67 -5.80 7.06 2.75
C PRO A 67 -4.44 6.68 3.36
N ARG A 68 -3.58 6.08 2.55
CA ARG A 68 -2.26 5.53 2.86
C ARG A 68 -1.17 6.16 1.98
N VAL A 69 -1.46 6.42 0.70
CA VAL A 69 -0.52 7.04 -0.25
C VAL A 69 -0.15 8.44 0.22
N THR A 70 -1.14 9.24 0.62
CA THR A 70 -0.91 10.61 1.11
C THR A 70 -0.01 10.64 2.35
N LYS A 71 -0.13 9.65 3.23
CA LYS A 71 0.71 9.52 4.44
C LYS A 71 2.11 9.00 4.13
N TYR A 72 2.22 8.05 3.22
CA TYR A 72 3.50 7.45 2.82
C TYR A 72 4.41 8.48 2.12
N LEU A 73 3.82 9.30 1.26
CA LEU A 73 4.55 10.33 0.50
C LEU A 73 4.64 11.69 1.21
N ASP A 74 4.13 11.81 2.43
CA ASP A 74 4.10 13.05 3.23
C ASP A 74 3.54 14.26 2.47
N ILE A 75 2.42 14.05 1.77
CA ILE A 75 1.72 15.08 0.97
C ILE A 75 0.44 15.55 1.65
N VAL A 76 -0.08 16.69 1.22
CA VAL A 76 -1.25 17.32 1.83
C VAL A 76 -2.47 16.43 1.65
N SER A 77 -3.07 16.03 2.77
CA SER A 77 -4.33 15.29 2.81
C SER A 77 -5.52 16.23 3.01
N GLY A 78 -6.69 15.86 2.49
CA GLY A 78 -7.94 16.61 2.69
C GLY A 78 -8.53 17.27 1.44
N THR A 79 -7.79 17.36 0.34
CA THR A 79 -8.30 17.72 -0.98
C THR A 79 -7.80 16.72 -2.03
N GLY A 80 -8.64 16.34 -2.99
CA GLY A 80 -8.22 15.36 -4.00
C GLY A 80 -9.37 14.82 -4.85
N LEU A 81 -9.30 13.52 -5.16
CA LEU A 81 -10.20 12.79 -6.05
C LEU A 81 -11.68 13.11 -5.79
N THR A 82 -12.11 13.05 -4.53
CA THR A 82 -13.51 13.27 -4.15
C THR A 82 -13.96 14.72 -4.37
N ASN A 83 -13.09 15.71 -4.22
CA ASN A 83 -13.40 17.10 -4.53
C ASN A 83 -13.59 17.31 -6.04
N VAL A 84 -12.74 16.71 -6.85
CA VAL A 84 -12.83 16.78 -8.32
C VAL A 84 -14.12 16.11 -8.81
N LEU A 85 -14.41 14.91 -8.30
CA LEU A 85 -15.64 14.19 -8.67
C LEU A 85 -16.92 14.87 -8.16
N ALA A 86 -16.83 15.67 -7.10
CA ALA A 86 -17.93 16.51 -6.62
C ALA A 86 -18.04 17.87 -7.35
N GLY A 87 -17.11 18.18 -8.26
CA GLY A 87 -17.03 19.48 -8.94
C GLY A 87 -16.64 20.66 -8.03
N ALA A 88 -16.08 20.36 -6.85
CA ALA A 88 -15.68 21.36 -5.86
C ALA A 88 -14.27 21.92 -6.10
N ALA A 89 -13.46 21.26 -6.92
CA ALA A 89 -12.12 21.68 -7.32
C ALA A 89 -11.81 21.19 -8.73
N SER A 90 -10.93 21.89 -9.45
CA SER A 90 -10.37 21.41 -10.70
C SER A 90 -9.29 20.35 -10.44
N LEU A 91 -8.93 19.56 -11.45
CA LEU A 91 -7.86 18.56 -11.34
C LEU A 91 -6.49 19.20 -11.07
N GLU A 92 -6.20 20.31 -11.74
CA GLU A 92 -4.95 21.06 -11.62
C GLU A 92 -4.74 21.64 -10.21
N ASP A 93 -5.81 22.03 -9.52
CA ASP A 93 -5.73 22.59 -8.17
C ASP A 93 -5.40 21.55 -7.09
N VAL A 94 -5.64 20.27 -7.37
CA VAL A 94 -5.49 19.19 -6.37
C VAL A 94 -4.38 18.20 -6.70
N LEU A 95 -3.79 18.26 -7.90
CA LEU A 95 -2.61 17.47 -8.26
C LEU A 95 -1.38 18.02 -7.55
N GLN A 96 -0.72 17.16 -6.79
CA GLN A 96 0.48 17.53 -6.04
C GLN A 96 1.71 16.95 -6.73
N PRO A 97 2.56 17.76 -7.38
CA PRO A 97 3.82 17.29 -7.94
C PRO A 97 4.79 16.89 -6.82
N LEU A 98 5.55 15.82 -7.05
CA LEU A 98 6.60 15.35 -6.15
C LEU A 98 7.96 15.41 -6.85
N GLY A 99 8.99 15.88 -6.14
CA GLY A 99 10.36 15.97 -6.65
C GLY A 99 10.48 16.83 -7.90
N ASP A 100 10.94 16.25 -9.01
CA ASP A 100 11.15 16.95 -10.29
C ASP A 100 9.84 17.23 -11.08
N GLY A 101 8.69 16.97 -10.47
CA GLY A 101 7.36 17.22 -11.03
C GLY A 101 6.90 16.17 -12.04
N LYS A 102 7.70 15.12 -12.31
CA LYS A 102 7.29 14.02 -13.19
C LYS A 102 6.34 13.03 -12.51
N LEU A 103 6.42 12.92 -11.18
CA LEU A 103 5.43 12.21 -10.39
C LEU A 103 4.42 13.21 -9.84
N THR A 104 3.15 13.00 -10.15
CA THR A 104 2.05 13.77 -9.57
C THR A 104 1.16 12.84 -8.76
N VAL A 105 0.65 13.34 -7.63
CA VAL A 105 -0.18 12.55 -6.73
C VAL A 105 -1.53 13.23 -6.56
N LEU A 106 -2.59 12.46 -6.79
CA LEU A 106 -3.96 12.84 -6.50
C LEU A 106 -4.42 12.09 -5.26
N GLY A 107 -4.44 12.78 -4.11
CA GLY A 107 -4.95 12.20 -2.86
C GLY A 107 -6.44 11.86 -2.95
N SER A 108 -6.98 11.13 -1.98
CA SER A 108 -8.40 10.75 -2.03
C SER A 108 -9.37 11.91 -1.81
N GLY A 109 -8.94 12.95 -1.08
CA GLY A 109 -9.82 13.97 -0.51
C GLY A 109 -10.73 13.42 0.61
N PRO A 110 -11.71 14.20 1.10
CA PRO A 110 -12.58 13.81 2.20
C PRO A 110 -13.42 12.58 1.86
N THR A 111 -13.69 11.71 2.85
CA THR A 111 -14.51 10.52 2.64
C THR A 111 -15.93 10.94 2.21
N PRO A 112 -16.40 10.56 1.00
CA PRO A 112 -17.69 10.96 0.51
C PRO A 112 -18.80 10.09 1.16
N PRO A 113 -20.07 10.54 1.16
CA PRO A 113 -21.18 9.74 1.69
C PRO A 113 -21.35 8.40 0.94
N ASN A 114 -21.13 8.40 -0.38
CA ASN A 114 -21.28 7.22 -1.26
C ASN A 114 -20.05 7.02 -2.18
N PRO A 115 -18.93 6.45 -1.69
CA PRO A 115 -17.70 6.30 -2.48
C PRO A 115 -17.86 5.40 -3.71
N SER A 116 -18.61 4.30 -3.59
CA SER A 116 -18.78 3.33 -4.68
C SER A 116 -19.52 3.90 -5.90
N GLU A 117 -20.44 4.83 -5.70
CA GLU A 117 -21.18 5.47 -6.80
C GLU A 117 -20.30 6.47 -7.56
N MET A 118 -19.43 7.20 -6.84
CA MET A 118 -18.53 8.18 -7.45
C MET A 118 -17.47 7.51 -8.32
N LEU A 119 -16.90 6.38 -7.88
CA LEU A 119 -15.92 5.61 -8.65
C LEU A 119 -16.51 5.01 -9.93
N GLY A 120 -17.80 4.67 -9.94
CA GLY A 120 -18.51 4.13 -11.12
C GLY A 120 -19.11 5.19 -12.06
N SER A 121 -18.99 6.47 -11.72
CA SER A 121 -19.69 7.58 -12.40
C SER A 121 -19.04 7.98 -13.73
N ALA A 122 -19.79 8.74 -14.54
CA ALA A 122 -19.27 9.35 -15.77
C ALA A 122 -18.13 10.34 -15.48
N HIS A 123 -18.15 11.03 -14.34
CA HIS A 123 -17.09 11.97 -13.93
C HIS A 123 -15.75 11.26 -13.70
N MET A 124 -15.76 10.06 -13.12
CA MET A 124 -14.51 9.28 -12.96
C MET A 124 -13.91 8.89 -14.31
N ARG A 125 -14.75 8.53 -15.29
CA ARG A 125 -14.26 8.22 -16.64
C ARG A 125 -13.63 9.44 -17.30
N GLN A 126 -14.24 10.61 -17.15
CA GLN A 126 -13.71 11.86 -17.68
C GLN A 126 -12.38 12.22 -17.01
N LEU A 127 -12.30 12.09 -15.68
CA LEU A 127 -11.09 12.31 -14.91
C LEU A 127 -9.93 11.41 -15.35
N ILE A 128 -10.19 10.11 -15.54
CA ILE A 128 -9.16 9.18 -16.03
C ILE A 128 -8.70 9.57 -17.45
N THR A 129 -9.61 10.03 -18.31
CA THR A 129 -9.25 10.53 -19.65
C THR A 129 -8.32 11.74 -19.54
N GLU A 130 -8.69 12.73 -18.73
CA GLU A 130 -7.89 13.95 -18.51
C GLU A 130 -6.50 13.62 -17.96
N LEU A 131 -6.41 12.73 -16.97
CA LEU A 131 -5.14 12.26 -16.41
C LEU A 131 -4.26 11.58 -17.45
N ARG A 132 -4.85 10.83 -18.41
CA ARG A 132 -4.12 10.16 -19.49
C ARG A 132 -3.70 11.09 -20.62
N GLU A 133 -4.28 12.28 -20.73
CA GLU A 133 -3.83 13.28 -21.71
C GLU A 133 -2.56 13.98 -21.22
N ILE A 134 -2.43 14.19 -19.91
CA ILE A 134 -1.31 14.93 -19.31
C ILE A 134 -0.20 14.01 -18.75
N ASN A 135 -0.45 12.71 -18.57
CA ASN A 135 0.52 11.74 -18.07
C ASN A 135 0.70 10.54 -19.02
N ASP A 136 1.90 10.00 -19.02
CA ASP A 136 2.23 8.80 -19.79
C ASP A 136 1.72 7.53 -19.08
N TYR A 137 1.70 7.56 -17.73
CA TYR A 137 1.17 6.50 -16.87
C TYR A 137 0.19 7.05 -15.84
N VAL A 138 -0.90 6.31 -15.59
CA VAL A 138 -1.85 6.59 -14.51
C VAL A 138 -1.96 5.32 -13.65
N MET A 139 -1.48 5.40 -12.41
CA MET A 139 -1.54 4.34 -11.41
C MET A 139 -2.65 4.67 -10.41
N ILE A 140 -3.51 3.71 -10.09
CA ILE A 140 -4.64 3.92 -9.17
C ILE A 140 -4.50 2.92 -8.02
N ASP A 141 -4.32 3.41 -6.80
CA ASP A 141 -4.43 2.62 -5.57
C ASP A 141 -5.90 2.31 -5.32
N SER A 142 -6.35 1.12 -5.73
CA SER A 142 -7.66 0.61 -5.39
C SER A 142 -7.50 -0.47 -4.33
N SER A 143 -8.23 -0.33 -3.21
CA SER A 143 -8.37 -1.36 -2.17
C SER A 143 -8.50 -2.74 -2.83
N PRO A 144 -7.68 -3.75 -2.47
CA PRO A 144 -7.69 -5.02 -3.15
C PRO A 144 -9.10 -5.61 -3.08
N LEU A 145 -9.76 -5.67 -4.24
CA LEU A 145 -10.92 -6.53 -4.42
C LEU A 145 -10.44 -7.90 -3.97
N ARG A 146 -11.06 -8.48 -2.93
CA ARG A 146 -10.77 -9.82 -2.42
C ARG A 146 -10.32 -10.71 -3.58
N ALA A 147 -9.01 -10.93 -3.68
CA ALA A 147 -8.43 -11.77 -4.70
C ALA A 147 -8.82 -13.20 -4.32
N GLY A 148 -10.02 -13.59 -4.74
CA GLY A 148 -10.46 -14.97 -4.73
C GLY A 148 -9.39 -15.78 -5.46
N HIS A 149 -8.66 -16.57 -4.67
CA HIS A 149 -7.84 -17.68 -5.13
C HIS A 149 -6.73 -17.33 -6.14
N ARG A 150 -5.56 -16.92 -5.63
CA ARG A 150 -4.30 -16.99 -6.39
C ARG A 150 -4.09 -18.45 -6.83
N ARG A 151 -4.28 -18.75 -8.12
CA ARG A 151 -3.66 -19.95 -8.71
C ARG A 151 -2.17 -19.66 -8.85
N ARG A 152 -1.38 -20.45 -8.13
CA ARG A 152 0.08 -20.49 -8.20
C ARG A 152 0.49 -20.84 -9.64
N CYS A 153 1.13 -19.92 -10.36
CA CYS A 153 1.88 -20.28 -11.56
C CYS A 153 3.09 -21.13 -11.12
N PRO A 154 3.29 -22.32 -11.71
CA PRO A 154 4.44 -23.15 -11.37
C PRO A 154 5.68 -22.62 -12.10
N GLY A 155 6.59 -21.99 -11.34
CA GLY A 155 7.97 -21.73 -11.78
C GLY A 155 8.37 -20.26 -11.70
N GLY A 156 9.30 -19.94 -10.80
CA GLY A 156 9.96 -18.64 -10.72
C GLY A 156 10.07 -18.11 -9.30
N SER A 157 11.13 -18.51 -8.58
CA SER A 157 11.49 -17.93 -7.28
C SER A 157 12.32 -16.67 -7.50
N VAL A 158 11.73 -15.50 -7.28
CA VAL A 158 12.47 -14.25 -7.05
C VAL A 158 12.37 -13.91 -5.58
N ARG A 159 13.52 -13.81 -4.92
CA ARG A 159 13.67 -13.48 -3.51
C ARG A 159 14.08 -12.01 -3.44
N TRP A 160 13.14 -11.13 -3.13
CA TRP A 160 13.43 -9.75 -2.76
C TRP A 160 13.67 -9.68 -1.25
N GLY A 161 14.78 -9.10 -0.84
CA GLY A 161 15.07 -8.72 0.53
C GLY A 161 15.24 -7.21 0.59
N GLY A 162 14.74 -6.57 1.63
CA GLY A 162 14.92 -5.13 1.83
C GLY A 162 14.05 -4.60 2.96
N SER A 163 14.63 -3.71 3.75
CA SER A 163 14.14 -3.06 4.96
C SER A 163 12.93 -2.15 4.75
N SER A 164 12.05 -2.11 5.75
CA SER A 164 10.75 -1.43 5.79
C SER A 164 10.78 0.08 6.10
N ASP A 165 11.81 0.81 5.67
CA ASP A 165 11.89 2.26 5.89
C ASP A 165 11.43 3.02 4.63
N PRO A 166 10.39 3.89 4.72
CA PRO A 166 9.91 4.63 3.57
C PRO A 166 10.97 5.64 3.07
N PRO A 167 11.15 5.80 1.76
CA PRO A 167 12.02 6.81 1.17
C PRO A 167 11.48 8.21 1.44
N ARG A 168 12.32 9.08 2.03
CA ARG A 168 12.03 10.51 2.16
C ARG A 168 12.28 11.20 0.83
N TYR A 169 11.23 11.68 0.17
CA TYR A 169 11.36 12.55 -0.99
C TYR A 169 11.38 14.01 -0.53
N ASP A 170 12.54 14.66 -0.64
CA ASP A 170 12.65 16.10 -0.39
C ASP A 170 11.80 16.86 -1.42
N GLN A 171 10.81 17.60 -0.93
CA GLN A 171 10.07 18.57 -1.73
C GLN A 171 10.96 19.81 -1.90
N ALA A 172 11.48 20.02 -3.10
CA ALA A 172 12.34 21.15 -3.46
C ALA A 172 11.63 22.10 -4.43
#